data_AF-A0A5C8KVQ4-F1
#
_entry.id   AF-A0A5C8KVQ4-F1
#
_cell.length_a   1.000
_cell.length_b   1.000
_cell.length_c   1.000
_cell.angle_alpha   90.00
_cell.angle_beta   90.00
_cell.angle_gamma   90.00
#
_symmetry.space_group_name_H-M   'P 1'
#
loop_
_entity.id
_entity.type
_entity.pdbx_description
1 polymer ?
#
loop_
_entity_poly.entity_id
_entity_poly.type
_entity_poly.pdbx_seq_one_letter_code
_entity_poly.pdbx_strand_id
1 'polypeptide(L)'
;MKILIFTTLVALLMTGCAALAPQQTASATLTGTWDFELSWAGERQFYRFTLTNSRAETCKGQVYYRVRVRAAPEGSVYKPAYRYENGELRILLFTDICDDYKSFSGKVSGSTFDGARVFYNIMNAYEQGKVTGTRRR
;
A
#
# COMPACT_ATOMS: atom_id res chain seq x y z
N MET A 1 -39.33 20.55 -55.25
CA MET A 1 -37.87 20.77 -55.39
C MET A 1 -37.53 22.22 -55.03
N LYS A 2 -36.90 22.45 -53.88
CA LYS A 2 -35.82 23.43 -53.69
C LYS A 2 -35.27 23.27 -52.28
N ILE A 3 -34.05 22.73 -52.24
CA ILE A 3 -33.19 22.54 -51.07
C ILE A 3 -32.56 23.90 -50.74
N LEU A 4 -32.52 24.28 -49.47
CA LEU A 4 -31.58 25.27 -48.97
C LEU A 4 -30.92 24.73 -47.70
N ILE A 5 -29.68 24.31 -47.88
CA ILE A 5 -28.72 23.90 -46.86
C ILE A 5 -28.27 25.17 -46.14
N PHE A 6 -28.41 25.23 -44.82
CA PHE A 6 -27.68 26.17 -43.99
C PHE A 6 -26.78 25.39 -43.04
N THR A 7 -25.50 25.42 -43.37
CA THR A 7 -24.35 25.02 -42.58
C THR A 7 -24.18 25.93 -41.36
N THR A 8 -24.13 25.36 -40.16
CA THR A 8 -23.62 25.98 -38.92
C THR A 8 -23.01 24.84 -38.09
N LEU A 9 -21.71 24.61 -38.17
CA LEU A 9 -20.63 25.15 -37.31
C LEU A 9 -20.75 24.74 -35.82
N VAL A 10 -20.06 23.64 -35.51
CA VAL A 10 -19.25 23.33 -34.30
C VAL A 10 -19.72 23.86 -32.93
N ALA A 11 -19.98 22.94 -32.01
CA ALA A 11 -19.51 23.07 -30.63
C ALA A 11 -19.15 21.68 -30.07
N LEU A 12 -17.84 21.43 -29.98
CA LEU A 12 -17.27 20.34 -29.19
C LEU A 12 -17.70 20.50 -27.72
N LEU A 13 -18.42 19.52 -27.19
CA LEU A 13 -18.47 19.27 -25.76
C LEU A 13 -17.77 17.95 -25.50
N MET A 14 -16.43 17.98 -25.60
CA MET A 14 -15.58 17.03 -24.89
C MET A 14 -15.81 17.29 -23.40
N THR A 15 -16.84 16.66 -22.84
CA THR A 15 -16.98 16.49 -21.40
C THR A 15 -15.87 15.54 -20.99
N GLY A 16 -14.68 16.13 -20.77
CA GLY A 16 -13.62 15.50 -20.03
C GLY A 16 -14.16 15.25 -18.63
N CYS A 17 -14.74 14.07 -18.41
CA CYS A 17 -14.80 13.47 -17.10
C CYS A 17 -13.34 13.36 -16.64
N ALA A 18 -12.85 14.37 -15.94
CA ALA A 18 -11.80 14.19 -14.97
C ALA A 18 -12.41 13.22 -13.94
N ALA A 19 -12.30 11.93 -14.22
CA ALA A 19 -12.64 10.89 -13.28
C ALA A 19 -11.73 11.14 -12.08
N LEU A 20 -12.31 11.73 -11.04
CA LEU A 20 -11.71 11.76 -9.71
C LEU A 20 -11.36 10.30 -9.42
N ALA A 21 -10.06 9.97 -9.49
CA ALA A 21 -9.59 8.64 -9.20
C ALA A 21 -10.20 8.23 -7.85
N PRO A 22 -10.78 7.03 -7.71
CA PRO A 22 -11.45 6.62 -6.50
C PRO A 22 -10.50 6.85 -5.31
N GLN A 23 -10.94 7.70 -4.39
CA GLN A 23 -10.15 8.09 -3.22
C GLN A 23 -10.03 6.86 -2.33
N GLN A 24 -8.93 6.12 -2.48
CA GLN A 24 -8.70 4.83 -1.84
C GLN A 24 -8.74 4.96 -0.33
N THR A 25 -9.87 4.61 0.29
CA THR A 25 -10.09 4.64 1.73
C THR A 25 -9.35 3.48 2.40
N ALA A 26 -8.88 3.67 3.63
CA ALA A 26 -8.33 2.58 4.43
C ALA A 26 -9.38 1.47 4.55
N SER A 27 -9.01 0.24 4.18
CA SER A 27 -9.89 -0.90 4.40
C SER A 27 -10.10 -1.10 5.89
N ALA A 28 -11.31 -0.83 6.39
CA ALA A 28 -11.68 -1.04 7.79
C ALA A 28 -11.38 -2.48 8.23
N THR A 29 -11.49 -3.42 7.29
CA THR A 29 -11.17 -4.84 7.44
C THR A 29 -9.69 -5.11 7.72
N LEU A 30 -8.79 -4.15 7.56
CA LEU A 30 -7.35 -4.31 7.85
C LEU A 30 -6.90 -3.60 9.12
N THR A 31 -7.67 -2.62 9.59
CA THR A 31 -7.35 -1.93 10.83
C THR A 31 -7.35 -2.89 12.01
N GLY A 32 -6.55 -2.58 13.02
CA GLY A 32 -6.35 -3.42 14.21
C GLY A 32 -4.90 -3.83 14.41
N THR A 33 -4.65 -4.66 15.42
CA THR A 33 -3.31 -5.12 15.77
C THR A 33 -3.00 -6.44 15.08
N TRP A 34 -1.83 -6.51 14.48
CA TRP A 34 -1.31 -7.66 13.75
C TRP A 34 0.02 -8.07 14.35
N ASP A 35 0.21 -9.37 14.52
CA ASP A 35 1.52 -9.98 14.74
C ASP A 35 2.02 -10.51 13.39
N PHE A 36 3.26 -10.17 13.03
CA PHE A 36 3.95 -10.68 11.85
C PHE A 36 5.21 -11.45 12.25
N GLU A 37 5.50 -12.51 11.53
CA GLU A 37 6.73 -13.29 11.64
C GLU A 37 7.44 -13.29 10.29
N LEU A 38 8.68 -12.81 10.28
CA LEU A 38 9.59 -12.93 9.15
C LEU A 38 10.51 -14.11 9.40
N SER A 39 10.59 -15.03 8.42
CA SER A 39 11.60 -16.09 8.36
C SER A 39 12.57 -15.82 7.21
N TRP A 40 13.85 -15.58 7.53
CA TRP A 40 14.89 -15.30 6.55
C TRP A 40 16.27 -15.70 7.05
N ALA A 41 17.09 -16.29 6.17
CA ALA A 41 18.47 -16.68 6.48
C ALA A 41 18.64 -17.55 7.74
N GLY A 42 17.65 -18.39 8.05
CA GLY A 42 17.65 -19.25 9.25
C GLY A 42 17.21 -18.55 10.54
N GLU A 43 16.92 -17.25 10.49
CA GLU A 43 16.46 -16.46 11.62
C GLU A 43 14.97 -16.14 11.53
N ARG A 44 14.37 -15.91 12.71
CA ARG A 44 12.99 -15.45 12.86
C ARG A 44 12.95 -14.09 13.53
N GLN A 45 12.20 -13.16 12.94
CA GLN A 45 11.99 -11.83 13.48
C GLN A 45 10.49 -11.56 13.65
N PHE A 46 10.12 -11.00 14.80
CA PHE A 46 8.72 -10.76 15.15
C PHE A 46 8.40 -9.27 15.18
N TYR A 47 7.27 -8.92 14.59
CA TYR A 47 6.78 -7.54 14.53
C TYR A 47 5.35 -7.52 15.04
N ARG A 48 5.00 -6.49 15.82
CA ARG A 48 3.63 -6.20 16.21
C ARG A 48 3.28 -4.79 15.79
N PHE A 49 2.28 -4.68 14.94
CA PHE A 49 1.87 -3.45 14.31
C PHE A 49 0.39 -3.21 14.53
N THR A 50 0.00 -1.96 14.81
CA THR A 50 -1.41 -1.55 14.73
C THR A 50 -1.61 -0.77 13.42
N LEU A 51 -2.37 -1.33 12.49
CA LEU A 51 -2.79 -0.66 11.27
C LEU A 51 -3.96 0.28 11.60
N THR A 52 -3.85 1.54 11.19
CA THR A 52 -4.82 2.60 11.50
C THR A 52 -5.43 3.21 10.24
N ASN A 53 -6.54 3.93 10.37
CA ASN A 53 -7.16 4.67 9.27
C ASN A 53 -6.62 6.11 9.10
N SER A 54 -5.61 6.52 9.88
CA SER A 54 -4.99 7.84 9.76
C SER A 54 -4.03 7.88 8.58
N ARG A 55 -4.07 8.92 7.75
CA ARG A 55 -3.10 9.08 6.66
C ARG A 55 -1.67 9.19 7.21
N ALA A 56 -0.72 8.65 6.46
CA ALA A 56 0.70 8.78 6.70
C ALA A 56 1.34 9.61 5.59
N GLU A 57 2.27 10.47 5.97
CA GLU A 57 3.18 11.11 5.03
C GLU A 57 4.27 10.12 4.67
N THR A 58 4.50 9.96 3.37
CA THR A 58 5.57 9.15 2.82
C THR A 58 6.13 9.91 1.62
N CYS A 59 7.39 9.68 1.28
CA CYS A 59 7.90 10.22 0.01
C CYS A 59 7.43 9.44 -1.23
N LYS A 60 6.51 8.47 -1.05
CA LYS A 60 5.88 7.74 -2.14
C LYS A 60 4.67 8.53 -2.65
N GLY A 61 4.48 8.56 -3.97
CA GLY A 61 3.39 9.29 -4.61
C GLY A 61 1.99 8.69 -4.42
N GLN A 62 1.85 7.58 -3.69
CA GLN A 62 0.56 6.94 -3.43
C GLN A 62 0.02 7.26 -2.03
N VAL A 63 -1.26 6.94 -1.79
CA VAL A 63 -1.89 7.12 -0.47
C VAL A 63 -1.49 5.99 0.46
N TYR A 64 -0.92 6.36 1.60
CA TYR A 64 -0.55 5.45 2.68
C TYR A 64 -1.23 5.82 4.00
N TYR A 65 -1.36 4.83 4.85
CA TYR A 65 -1.98 4.91 6.18
C TYR A 65 -0.99 4.53 7.26
N ARG A 66 -1.11 5.16 8.43
CA ARG A 66 -0.13 5.05 9.51
C ARG A 66 -0.18 3.66 10.13
N VAL A 67 1.01 3.09 10.35
CA VAL A 67 1.22 1.91 11.19
C VAL A 67 1.84 2.37 12.51
N ARG A 68 1.22 1.99 13.64
CA ARG A 68 1.82 2.19 14.96
C ARG A 68 2.64 0.96 15.33
N VAL A 69 3.92 1.15 15.63
CA VAL A 69 4.79 0.08 16.09
C VAL A 69 4.47 -0.23 17.55
N ARG A 70 4.21 -1.52 17.85
CA ARG A 70 4.02 -2.02 19.21
C ARG A 70 5.21 -2.85 19.67
N ALA A 71 5.80 -3.61 18.76
CA ALA A 71 7.06 -4.30 18.94
C ALA A 71 7.71 -4.52 17.57
N ALA A 72 9.02 -4.44 17.50
CA ALA A 72 9.81 -4.79 16.32
C ALA A 72 11.28 -4.94 16.75
N PRO A 73 12.12 -5.65 15.97
CA PRO A 73 13.56 -5.61 16.17
C PRO A 73 14.08 -4.17 16.15
N GLU A 74 15.08 -3.87 16.98
CA GLU A 74 15.67 -2.54 17.05
C GLU A 74 16.19 -2.11 15.67
N GLY A 75 15.96 -0.85 15.31
CA GLY A 75 16.42 -0.29 14.03
C GLY A 75 15.80 -0.91 12.77
N SER A 76 14.76 -1.75 12.88
CA SER A 76 14.14 -2.43 11.73
C SER A 76 12.96 -1.68 11.10
N VAL A 77 12.51 -0.59 11.74
CA VAL A 77 11.32 0.16 11.33
C VAL A 77 11.45 1.62 11.71
N TYR A 78 11.06 2.53 10.82
CA TYR A 78 10.96 3.96 11.10
C TYR A 78 9.74 4.56 10.39
N LYS A 79 8.84 5.14 11.18
CA LYS A 79 7.57 5.72 10.73
C LYS A 79 6.78 4.83 9.73
N PRO A 80 6.57 3.53 10.00
CA PRO A 80 5.97 2.63 9.01
C PRO A 80 4.58 3.06 8.57
N ALA A 81 4.26 2.72 7.33
CA ALA A 81 2.97 3.02 6.72
C ALA A 81 2.52 1.89 5.80
N TYR A 82 1.21 1.75 5.60
CA TYR A 82 0.66 0.69 4.76
C TYR A 82 -0.29 1.21 3.70
N ARG A 83 -0.43 0.43 2.64
CA ARG A 83 -1.49 0.58 1.64
C ARG A 83 -2.10 -0.79 1.36
N TYR A 84 -3.34 -0.79 0.89
CA TYR A 84 -4.01 -2.01 0.45
C TYR A 84 -4.71 -1.79 -0.87
N GLU A 85 -4.21 -2.42 -1.92
CA GLU A 85 -4.66 -2.18 -3.30
C GLU A 85 -4.69 -3.52 -4.04
N ASN A 86 -5.73 -3.75 -4.85
CA ASN A 86 -5.85 -4.95 -5.68
C ASN A 86 -5.65 -6.28 -4.93
N GLY A 87 -6.10 -6.34 -3.67
CA GLY A 87 -5.97 -7.52 -2.82
C GLY A 87 -4.60 -7.69 -2.13
N GLU A 88 -3.65 -6.80 -2.38
CA GLU A 88 -2.29 -6.82 -1.81
C GLU A 88 -2.18 -5.80 -0.67
N LEU A 89 -1.78 -6.28 0.50
CA LEU A 89 -1.32 -5.44 1.61
C LEU A 89 0.18 -5.22 1.46
N ARG A 90 0.57 -3.95 1.41
CA ARG A 90 1.97 -3.52 1.47
C ARG A 90 2.20 -2.64 2.69
N ILE A 91 3.14 -3.02 3.53
CA ILE A 91 3.59 -2.27 4.72
C ILE A 91 5.03 -1.82 4.48
N LEU A 92 5.25 -0.53 4.27
CA LEU A 92 6.58 0.08 4.27
C LEU A 92 7.15 0.04 5.69
N LEU A 93 8.37 -0.48 5.83
CA LEU A 93 9.07 -0.49 7.12
C LEU A 93 9.77 0.85 7.38
N PHE A 94 10.17 1.55 6.33
CA PHE A 94 10.76 2.89 6.35
C PHE A 94 10.05 3.77 5.32
N THR A 95 9.67 4.98 5.69
CA THR A 95 8.91 5.90 4.81
C THR A 95 9.68 7.14 4.38
N ASP A 96 10.86 7.36 4.94
CA ASP A 96 11.78 8.46 4.64
C ASP A 96 12.77 8.14 3.52
N ILE A 97 12.87 6.88 3.09
CA ILE A 97 13.72 6.46 1.98
C ILE A 97 12.85 6.09 0.77
N CYS A 98 13.14 6.74 -0.36
CA CYS A 98 12.31 6.64 -1.57
C CYS A 98 12.87 5.65 -2.58
N ASP A 99 14.20 5.56 -2.67
CA ASP A 99 14.85 4.81 -3.74
C ASP A 99 15.45 3.49 -3.26
N ASP A 100 15.43 3.25 -1.95
CA ASP A 100 15.96 2.06 -1.30
C ASP A 100 15.15 1.75 -0.03
N TYR A 101 14.24 0.77 -0.07
CA TYR A 101 13.34 0.53 1.05
C TYR A 101 12.88 -0.92 1.16
N LYS A 102 12.52 -1.30 2.39
CA LYS A 102 11.95 -2.61 2.70
C LYS A 102 10.45 -2.49 2.94
N SER A 103 9.69 -3.47 2.48
CA SER A 103 8.29 -3.62 2.83
C SER A 103 7.93 -5.07 3.14
N PHE A 104 6.83 -5.28 3.86
CA PHE A 104 6.08 -6.53 3.79
C PHE A 104 5.04 -6.39 2.69
N SER A 105 5.01 -7.33 1.75
CA SER A 105 4.08 -7.33 0.62
C SER A 105 3.45 -8.71 0.51
N GLY A 106 2.12 -8.78 0.45
CA GLY A 106 1.42 -10.06 0.44
C GLY A 106 -0.10 -9.93 0.41
N LYS A 107 -0.77 -11.08 0.49
CA LYS A 107 -2.23 -11.17 0.46
C LYS A 107 -2.80 -11.25 1.87
N VAL A 108 -3.99 -10.70 2.05
CA VAL A 108 -4.78 -10.84 3.27
C VAL A 108 -5.99 -11.72 2.99
N SER A 109 -6.22 -12.72 3.84
CA SER A 109 -7.40 -13.58 3.82
C SER A 109 -8.02 -13.62 5.21
N GLY A 110 -9.13 -12.91 5.40
CA GLY A 110 -9.78 -12.78 6.71
C GLY A 110 -8.86 -12.12 7.75
N SER A 111 -8.32 -12.92 8.67
CA SER A 111 -7.43 -12.47 9.75
C SER A 111 -5.97 -12.89 9.57
N THR A 112 -5.60 -13.44 8.41
CA THR A 112 -4.24 -13.87 8.12
C THR A 112 -3.62 -13.08 6.98
N PHE A 113 -2.30 -12.97 7.02
CA PHE A 113 -1.45 -12.40 5.98
C PHE A 113 -0.43 -13.46 5.57
N ASP A 114 -0.21 -13.61 4.26
CA ASP A 114 0.87 -14.43 3.70
C ASP A 114 1.56 -13.63 2.57
N GLY A 115 2.88 -13.52 2.66
CA GLY A 115 3.67 -12.74 1.74
C GLY A 115 5.17 -12.85 2.01
N ALA A 116 5.90 -11.80 1.63
CA ALA A 116 7.34 -11.73 1.77
C ALA A 116 7.77 -10.35 2.29
N ARG A 117 8.99 -10.30 2.83
CA ARG A 117 9.70 -9.02 2.94
C ARG A 117 10.34 -8.75 1.60
N VAL A 118 10.02 -7.65 0.97
CA VAL A 118 10.60 -7.26 -0.32
C VAL A 118 11.49 -6.04 -0.10
N PHE A 119 12.70 -6.10 -0.62
CA PHE A 119 13.61 -4.99 -0.73
C PHE A 119 13.52 -4.40 -2.13
N TYR A 120 13.33 -3.09 -2.22
CA TYR A 120 13.23 -2.36 -3.47
C TYR A 120 14.41 -1.39 -3.55
N ASN A 121 15.07 -1.36 -4.70
CA ASN A 121 15.97 -0.28 -5.07
C ASN A 121 15.60 0.30 -6.45
N ILE A 122 16.35 1.30 -6.93
CA ILE A 122 16.07 1.96 -8.23
C ILE A 122 16.10 0.99 -9.43
N MET A 123 16.80 -0.13 -9.33
CA MET A 123 16.97 -1.07 -10.44
C MET A 123 16.03 -2.27 -10.35
N ASN A 124 15.76 -2.77 -9.14
CA ASN A 124 15.23 -4.10 -8.92
C ASN A 124 14.41 -4.22 -7.63
N ALA A 125 13.64 -5.31 -7.53
CA ALA A 125 12.99 -5.76 -6.30
C ALA A 125 13.42 -7.19 -5.99
N TYR A 126 13.72 -7.47 -4.72
CA TYR A 126 14.18 -8.78 -4.26
C TYR A 126 13.42 -9.24 -3.03
N GLU A 127 12.95 -10.48 -3.05
CA GLU A 127 12.38 -11.11 -1.87
C GLU A 127 13.47 -11.49 -0.87
N GLN A 128 13.26 -11.09 0.39
CA GLN A 128 14.15 -11.27 1.52
C GLN A 128 13.44 -12.03 2.65
N GLY A 129 12.88 -13.19 2.31
CA GLY A 129 12.25 -14.12 3.24
C GLY A 129 10.74 -14.03 3.31
N LYS A 130 10.15 -15.10 3.84
CA LYS A 130 8.70 -15.25 3.98
C LYS A 130 8.20 -14.45 5.18
N VAL A 131 7.08 -13.76 5.01
CA VAL A 131 6.37 -13.08 6.09
C VAL A 131 4.97 -13.66 6.20
N THR A 132 4.63 -14.14 7.39
CA THR A 132 3.25 -14.48 7.76
C THR A 132 2.75 -13.47 8.78
N GLY A 133 1.44 -13.31 8.86
CA GLY A 133 0.84 -12.45 9.87
C GLY A 133 -0.54 -12.92 10.30
N THR A 134 -0.91 -12.57 11.53
CA THR A 134 -2.23 -12.85 12.10
C THR A 134 -2.75 -11.62 12.83
N ARG A 135 -3.99 -11.26 12.55
CA ARG A 135 -4.69 -10.17 13.24
C ARG A 135 -5.18 -10.67 14.59
N ARG A 136 -4.88 -9.91 15.64
CA ARG A 136 -5.45 -10.14 16.98
C ARG A 136 -6.95 -9.84 16.96
N ARG A 137 -7.71 -10.66 17.67
CA ARG A 137 -9.14 -10.43 17.93
C ARG A 137 -9.33 -9.31 18.94
#